data_AF-A0A376F8T9-F1
#
_entry.id   AF-A0A376F8T9-F1
#
_cell.length_a   1.000
_cell.length_b   1.000
_cell.length_c   1.000
_cell.angle_alpha   90.00
_cell.angle_beta   90.00
_cell.angle_gamma   90.00
#
_symmetry.space_group_name_H-M   'P 1'
#
loop_
_entity.id
_entity.type
_entity.pdbx_description
1 polymer ?
#
loop_
_entity_poly.entity_id
_entity_poly.type
_entity_poly.pdbx_seq_one_letter_code
_entity_poly.pdbx_strand_id
1 'polypeptide(L)'
;MGLDIQAVADALRAQNAVVPAGTMRTEKENMAIKVSGALTTEESLRAVTLHVNNRYIPLTDIATVTREIAEPPAPAYRVNGKPAIGLAVSMAPTGNMLRFGAALNARMAALSAGLPHGIEMVKVADQSAVVSDAVSGFIRVLIEAVIIVLAVSFVSLGLRAGLVVATAIPLGARHDVLPAWMLAGIGLQRISPRGADHCPGACWVG
;
A
#
# COMPACT_ATOMS: atom_id res chain seq x y z
N MET A 1 -3.93 -1.15 50.57
CA MET A 1 -5.20 -0.50 50.18
C MET A 1 -5.92 -1.46 49.27
N GLY A 2 -7.11 -1.96 49.64
CA GLY A 2 -7.83 -3.02 48.90
C GLY A 2 -8.50 -2.52 47.61
N LEU A 3 -7.71 -1.88 46.75
CA LEU A 3 -8.14 -1.41 45.43
C LEU A 3 -7.65 -2.42 44.40
N ASP A 4 -8.59 -3.00 43.66
CA ASP A 4 -8.29 -3.89 42.54
C ASP A 4 -7.87 -3.06 41.33
N ILE A 5 -6.80 -3.48 40.66
CA ILE A 5 -6.28 -2.83 39.44
C ILE A 5 -7.32 -2.85 38.32
N GLN A 6 -8.16 -3.90 38.27
CA GLN A 6 -9.21 -4.01 37.26
C GLN A 6 -10.30 -2.96 37.49
N ALA A 7 -10.71 -2.72 38.74
CA ALA A 7 -11.71 -1.71 39.06
C ALA A 7 -11.26 -0.29 38.66
N VAL A 8 -9.97 0.03 38.84
CA VAL A 8 -9.40 1.31 38.40
C VAL A 8 -9.35 1.40 36.87
N ALA A 9 -8.93 0.34 36.19
CA ALA A 9 -8.88 0.30 34.73
C ALA A 9 -10.29 0.39 34.09
N ASP A 10 -11.28 -0.25 34.69
CA ASP A 10 -12.67 -0.21 34.24
C ASP A 10 -13.29 1.18 34.46
N ALA A 11 -13.04 1.80 35.61
CA ALA A 11 -13.48 3.17 35.89
C ALA A 11 -12.84 4.19 34.95
N LEU A 12 -11.55 4.03 34.61
CA LEU A 12 -10.85 4.89 33.66
C LEU A 12 -11.39 4.71 32.23
N ARG A 13 -11.67 3.47 31.81
CA ARG A 13 -12.30 3.17 30.52
C ARG A 13 -13.72 3.75 30.42
N ALA A 14 -14.50 3.68 31.50
CA ALA A 14 -15.83 4.27 31.56
C ALA A 14 -15.81 5.80 31.45
N GLN A 15 -14.79 6.47 32.01
CA GLN A 15 -14.63 7.93 31.90
C GLN A 15 -14.05 8.39 30.56
N ASN A 16 -13.16 7.61 29.94
CA ASN A 16 -12.59 7.92 28.63
C ASN A 16 -13.49 7.51 27.45
N ALA A 17 -14.68 6.95 27.73
CA ALA A 17 -15.66 6.66 26.70
C ALA A 17 -16.19 7.99 26.15
N VAL A 18 -15.73 8.35 24.95
CA VAL A 18 -16.25 9.51 24.20
C VAL A 18 -17.69 9.19 23.81
N VAL A 19 -18.63 9.57 24.66
CA VAL A 19 -20.06 9.47 24.35
C VAL A 19 -20.38 10.57 23.34
N PRO A 20 -20.79 10.24 22.10
CA PRO A 20 -21.23 11.25 21.15
C PRO A 20 -22.49 11.92 21.71
N ALA A 21 -22.44 13.23 21.94
CA ALA A 21 -23.51 13.98 22.61
C ALA A 21 -24.75 14.25 21.73
N GLY A 22 -24.92 13.49 20.65
CA GLY A 22 -26.03 13.62 19.72
C GLY A 22 -25.94 14.87 18.83
N THR A 23 -26.88 14.97 17.89
CA THR A 23 -27.07 16.14 17.03
C THR A 23 -28.29 16.90 17.51
N MET A 24 -28.15 18.18 17.85
CA MET A 24 -29.32 19.03 18.06
C MET A 24 -29.78 19.58 16.71
N ARG A 25 -31.07 19.41 16.42
CA ARG A 25 -31.72 19.86 15.19
C ARG A 25 -32.57 21.08 15.50
N THR A 26 -32.13 22.24 15.03
CA THR A 26 -32.91 23.49 15.06
C THR A 26 -33.62 23.66 13.71
N GLU A 27 -34.69 24.46 13.63
CA GLU A 27 -35.49 24.64 12.40
C GLU A 27 -34.69 25.07 11.15
N LYS A 28 -33.48 25.61 11.32
CA LYS A 28 -32.64 26.07 10.20
C LYS A 28 -31.29 25.38 10.07
N GLU A 29 -30.80 24.66 11.08
CA GLU A 29 -29.45 24.04 11.05
C GLU A 29 -29.36 22.77 11.89
N ASN A 30 -28.51 21.83 11.44
CA ASN A 30 -28.10 20.65 12.20
C ASN A 30 -26.74 20.94 12.84
N MET A 31 -26.69 21.06 14.17
CA MET A 31 -25.43 21.25 14.90
C MET A 31 -25.07 19.95 15.63
N ALA A 32 -23.91 19.38 15.30
CA ALA A 32 -23.37 18.21 15.99
C ALA A 32 -22.63 18.68 17.25
N ILE A 33 -23.15 18.32 18.43
CA ILE A 33 -22.51 18.64 19.69
C ILE A 33 -21.54 17.52 20.02
N LYS A 34 -20.26 17.86 20.18
CA LYS A 34 -19.22 16.95 20.65
C LYS A 34 -18.84 17.38 22.06
N VAL A 35 -19.12 16.54 23.04
CA VAL A 35 -18.58 16.75 24.40
C VAL A 35 -17.14 16.23 24.39
N SER A 36 -16.19 17.13 24.69
CA SER A 36 -14.77 16.80 24.81
C SER A 36 -14.54 15.98 26.10
N GLY A 37 -14.81 14.68 26.04
CA GLY A 37 -14.50 13.73 27.12
C GLY A 37 -13.17 12.98 26.93
N ALA A 38 -12.43 13.25 25.86
CA ALA A 38 -11.21 12.52 25.55
C ALA A 38 -10.04 13.03 26.42
N LEU A 39 -9.39 12.10 27.13
CA LEU A 39 -8.17 12.37 27.91
C LEU A 39 -6.96 12.47 26.97
N THR A 40 -6.72 13.67 26.41
CA THR A 40 -5.65 13.88 25.42
C THR A 40 -4.34 14.39 25.99
N THR A 41 -4.34 14.91 27.23
CA THR A 41 -3.13 15.48 27.87
C THR A 41 -2.85 14.86 29.22
N GLU A 42 -1.60 14.91 29.65
CA GLU A 42 -1.20 14.45 30.99
C GLU A 42 -1.95 15.20 32.10
N GLU A 43 -2.22 16.51 31.92
CA GLU A 43 -2.99 17.26 32.92
C GLU A 43 -4.44 16.77 33.00
N SER A 44 -5.04 16.43 31.86
CA SER A 44 -6.41 15.88 31.82
C SER A 44 -6.51 14.56 32.57
N LEU A 45 -5.48 13.72 32.52
CA LEU A 45 -5.37 12.47 33.29
C LEU A 45 -5.17 12.72 34.78
N ARG A 46 -4.37 13.72 35.16
CA ARG A 46 -4.15 14.07 36.58
C ARG A 46 -5.42 14.62 37.26
N ALA A 47 -6.30 15.27 36.51
CA ALA A 47 -7.57 15.79 37.02
C ALA A 47 -8.67 14.71 37.16
N VAL A 48 -8.40 13.46 36.75
CA VAL A 48 -9.36 12.36 36.84
C VAL A 48 -9.61 11.99 38.29
N THR A 49 -10.88 12.00 38.70
CA THR A 49 -11.32 11.49 39.99
C THR A 49 -12.04 10.17 39.78
N LEU A 50 -11.50 9.09 40.35
CA LEU A 50 -12.08 7.76 40.23
C LEU A 50 -13.06 7.52 41.39
N HIS A 51 -14.19 6.88 41.07
CA HIS A 51 -15.16 6.43 42.06
C HIS A 51 -15.02 4.92 42.25
N VAL A 52 -14.33 4.51 43.32
CA VAL A 52 -14.08 3.09 43.63
C VAL A 52 -14.44 2.82 45.09
N ASN A 53 -15.16 1.73 45.36
CA ASN A 53 -15.61 1.37 46.71
C ASN A 53 -16.33 2.52 47.46
N ASN A 54 -17.22 3.23 46.74
CA ASN A 54 -18.04 4.32 47.28
C ASN A 54 -17.25 5.53 47.82
N ARG A 55 -16.02 5.72 47.33
CA ARG A 55 -15.14 6.86 47.64
C ARG A 55 -14.66 7.51 46.34
N TYR A 56 -14.58 8.84 46.38
CA TYR A 56 -13.93 9.63 45.34
C TYR A 56 -12.46 9.78 45.70
N ILE A 57 -11.59 9.28 44.83
CA ILE A 57 -10.14 9.36 45.04
C ILE A 57 -9.52 9.91 43.75
N PRO A 58 -8.71 10.98 43.83
CA PRO A 58 -8.02 11.50 42.66
C PRO A 58 -6.98 10.49 42.16
N LEU A 59 -6.83 10.37 40.85
CA LEU A 59 -5.90 9.42 40.24
C LEU A 59 -4.45 9.66 40.70
N THR A 60 -4.09 10.93 40.97
CA THR A 60 -2.77 11.32 41.48
C THR A 60 -2.40 10.74 42.84
N ASP A 61 -3.39 10.39 43.67
CA ASP A 61 -3.13 9.80 44.99
C ASP A 61 -2.89 8.28 44.93
N ILE A 62 -3.27 7.64 43.82
CA ILE A 62 -3.20 6.19 43.63
C ILE A 62 -2.11 5.80 42.61
N ALA A 63 -1.82 6.65 41.63
CA ALA A 63 -0.92 6.34 40.53
C ALA A 63 -0.07 7.54 40.09
N THR A 64 1.17 7.26 39.71
CA THR A 64 2.06 8.23 39.07
C THR A 64 1.80 8.24 37.56
N VAL A 65 1.42 9.39 37.00
CA VAL A 65 1.23 9.56 35.56
C VAL A 65 2.52 10.07 34.94
N THR A 66 3.21 9.21 34.19
CA THR A 66 4.39 9.55 33.38
C THR A 66 4.07 9.41 31.90
N ARG A 67 4.64 10.30 31.08
CA ARG A 67 4.65 10.13 29.63
C ARG A 67 5.92 9.42 29.23
N GLU A 68 5.75 8.16 28.84
CA GLU A 68 6.84 7.33 28.35
C GLU A 68 6.65 7.04 26.86
N ILE A 69 7.77 6.77 26.20
CA ILE A 69 7.76 6.25 24.84
C ILE A 69 7.22 4.82 24.94
N ALA A 70 6.32 4.43 24.02
CA ALA A 70 5.73 3.10 24.05
C ALA A 70 6.81 2.00 24.08
N GLU A 71 6.74 1.14 25.09
CA GLU A 71 7.57 -0.05 25.27
C GLU A 71 6.65 -1.28 25.02
N PRO A 72 6.96 -2.20 24.09
CA PRO A 72 8.18 -2.29 23.30
C PRO A 72 8.26 -1.18 22.24
N PRO A 73 9.47 -0.70 21.89
CA PRO A 73 9.64 0.30 20.85
C PRO A 73 8.92 -0.17 19.58
N ALA A 74 8.06 0.70 19.04
CA ALA A 74 7.39 0.44 17.77
C ALA A 74 8.41 -0.06 16.74
N PRO A 75 8.09 -1.09 15.94
CA PRO A 75 9.06 -1.79 15.11
C PRO A 75 9.91 -0.79 14.31
N ALA A 76 11.19 -0.71 14.67
CA ALA A 76 12.11 0.26 14.11
C ALA A 76 12.43 -0.14 12.66
N TYR A 77 11.71 0.44 11.72
CA TYR A 77 11.96 0.23 10.30
C TYR A 77 13.28 0.93 9.92
N ARG A 78 14.19 0.18 9.32
CA ARG A 78 15.51 0.69 8.90
C ARG A 78 15.73 0.38 7.44
N VAL A 79 16.23 1.38 6.71
CA VAL A 79 16.68 1.22 5.32
C VAL A 79 18.16 1.62 5.28
N ASN A 80 19.03 0.71 4.84
CA ASN A 80 20.49 0.92 4.79
C ASN A 80 21.09 1.39 6.12
N GLY A 81 20.61 0.85 7.25
CA GLY A 81 21.12 1.17 8.60
C GLY A 81 20.61 2.48 9.20
N LYS A 82 19.87 3.31 8.45
CA LYS A 82 19.27 4.55 8.94
C LYS A 82 17.82 4.32 9.40
N PRO A 83 17.35 4.97 10.48
CA PRO A 83 15.94 4.98 10.86
C PRO A 83 15.10 5.51 9.69
N ALA A 84 14.07 4.77 9.31
CA ALA A 84 13.22 5.11 8.19
C ALA A 84 11.75 4.88 8.55
N ILE A 85 10.84 5.52 7.80
CA ILE A 85 9.41 5.26 7.89
C ILE A 85 9.03 4.53 6.60
N GLY A 86 8.52 3.31 6.74
CA GLY A 86 8.03 2.51 5.61
C GLY A 86 6.61 2.92 5.24
N LEU A 87 6.38 3.22 3.96
CA LEU A 87 5.05 3.44 3.38
C LEU A 87 4.78 2.38 2.32
N ALA A 88 3.87 1.45 2.60
CA ALA A 88 3.41 0.47 1.63
C ALA A 88 2.26 1.04 0.81
N VAL A 89 2.40 1.07 -0.51
CA VAL A 89 1.34 1.51 -1.43
C VAL A 89 0.94 0.34 -2.29
N SER A 90 -0.33 -0.06 -2.22
CA SER A 90 -0.90 -1.13 -3.05
C SER A 90 -1.77 -0.56 -4.17
N MET A 91 -1.85 -1.30 -5.26
CA MET A 91 -2.69 -0.96 -6.40
C MET A 91 -4.11 -1.48 -6.21
N ALA A 92 -5.09 -0.72 -6.70
CA ALA A 92 -6.46 -1.24 -6.82
C ALA A 92 -6.50 -2.48 -7.74
N PRO A 93 -7.39 -3.46 -7.51
CA PRO A 93 -7.43 -4.74 -8.25
C PRO A 93 -7.58 -4.59 -9.77
N THR A 94 -8.18 -3.50 -10.24
CA THR A 94 -8.42 -3.21 -11.67
C THR A 94 -7.41 -2.22 -12.26
N GLY A 95 -6.36 -1.86 -11.51
CA GLY A 95 -5.37 -0.87 -11.90
C GLY A 95 -4.37 -1.39 -12.95
N ASN A 96 -3.98 -0.52 -13.88
CA ASN A 96 -2.89 -0.80 -14.81
C ASN A 96 -1.53 -0.53 -14.13
N MET A 97 -0.69 -1.56 -14.07
CA MET A 97 0.57 -1.49 -13.33
C MET A 97 1.59 -0.47 -13.88
N LEU A 98 1.67 -0.34 -15.21
CA LEU A 98 2.59 0.61 -15.84
C LEU A 98 2.14 2.06 -15.58
N ARG A 99 0.84 2.33 -15.70
CA ARG A 99 0.29 3.67 -15.46
C ARG A 99 0.40 4.06 -13.98
N PHE A 100 0.18 3.11 -13.08
CA PHE A 100 0.33 3.32 -11.64
C PHE A 100 1.76 3.67 -11.25
N GLY A 101 2.76 2.91 -11.75
CA GLY A 101 4.17 3.19 -11.47
C GLY A 101 4.59 4.59 -11.93
N ALA A 102 4.20 4.98 -13.16
CA ALA A 102 4.48 6.32 -13.69
C ALA A 102 3.81 7.44 -12.86
N ALA A 103 2.54 7.26 -12.50
CA ALA A 103 1.81 8.24 -11.68
C ALA A 103 2.38 8.36 -10.26
N LEU A 104 2.76 7.24 -9.65
CA LEU A 104 3.38 7.22 -8.33
C LEU A 104 4.73 7.93 -8.34
N ASN A 105 5.57 7.68 -9.35
CA ASN A 105 6.84 8.37 -9.54
C ASN A 105 6.67 9.88 -9.71
N ALA A 106 5.71 10.31 -10.54
CA ALA A 106 5.41 11.73 -10.71
C ALA A 106 4.95 12.38 -9.40
N ARG A 107 4.13 11.68 -8.61
CA ARG A 107 3.64 12.20 -7.32
C ARG A 107 4.75 12.28 -6.27
N MET A 108 5.63 11.28 -6.20
CA MET A 108 6.79 11.32 -5.32
C MET A 108 7.74 12.45 -5.69
N ALA A 109 7.98 12.71 -6.98
CA ALA A 109 8.81 13.83 -7.42
C ALA A 109 8.18 15.20 -7.09
N ALA A 110 6.86 15.32 -7.20
CA ALA A 110 6.16 16.55 -6.79
C ALA A 110 6.24 16.76 -5.27
N LEU A 111 6.10 15.68 -4.49
CA LEU A 111 6.20 15.74 -3.03
C LEU A 111 7.63 15.99 -2.57
N SER A 112 8.66 15.44 -3.25
CA SER A 112 10.07 15.62 -2.92
C SER A 112 10.48 17.09 -2.87
N ALA A 113 9.86 17.93 -3.69
CA ALA A 113 10.12 19.36 -3.74
C ALA A 113 9.60 20.12 -2.50
N GLY A 114 8.65 19.55 -1.75
CA GLY A 114 8.05 20.17 -0.57
C GLY A 114 8.57 19.62 0.77
N LEU A 115 9.51 18.67 0.78
CA LEU A 115 10.01 18.12 2.04
C LEU A 115 11.08 19.05 2.66
N PRO A 116 11.06 19.22 3.99
CA PRO A 116 12.11 19.92 4.71
C PRO A 116 13.45 19.19 4.58
N HIS A 117 14.54 19.93 4.73
CA HIS A 117 15.90 19.40 4.63
C HIS A 117 16.11 18.21 5.58
N GLY A 118 16.69 17.12 5.06
CA GLY A 118 17.01 15.92 5.83
C GLY A 118 16.06 14.73 5.63
N ILE A 119 14.98 14.87 4.84
CA ILE A 119 14.11 13.75 4.47
C ILE A 119 14.39 13.32 3.03
N GLU A 120 14.83 12.08 2.85
CA GLU A 120 15.10 11.46 1.55
C GLU A 120 14.12 10.30 1.30
N MET A 121 13.44 10.32 0.16
CA MET A 121 12.52 9.24 -0.23
C MET A 121 13.25 8.20 -1.06
N VAL A 122 13.39 6.99 -0.53
CA VAL A 122 14.04 5.87 -1.20
C VAL A 122 13.01 4.79 -1.53
N LYS A 123 12.93 4.43 -2.81
CA LYS A 123 12.15 3.27 -3.26
C LYS A 123 12.94 2.00 -3.05
N VAL A 124 12.41 1.06 -2.26
CA VAL A 124 13.07 -0.22 -1.96
C VAL A 124 12.49 -1.37 -2.80
N ALA A 125 11.17 -1.37 -3.06
CA ALA A 125 10.50 -2.47 -3.76
C ALA A 125 9.56 -1.95 -4.87
N ASP A 126 10.14 -1.52 -6.00
CA ASP A 126 9.39 -1.07 -7.17
C ASP A 126 9.10 -2.25 -8.12
N GLN A 127 8.01 -2.98 -7.88
CA GLN A 127 7.59 -4.09 -8.76
C GLN A 127 7.24 -3.62 -10.18
N SER A 128 6.86 -2.35 -10.35
CA SER A 128 6.48 -1.80 -11.65
C SER A 128 7.67 -1.58 -12.57
N ALA A 129 8.82 -1.17 -12.02
CA ALA A 129 10.07 -1.00 -12.76
C ALA A 129 10.58 -2.34 -13.33
N VAL A 130 10.60 -3.40 -12.50
CA VAL A 130 11.04 -4.74 -12.92
C VAL A 130 10.20 -5.28 -14.07
N VAL A 131 8.88 -5.06 -14.04
CA VAL A 131 7.98 -5.48 -15.12
C VAL A 131 8.20 -4.65 -16.38
N SER A 132 8.38 -3.34 -16.26
CA SER A 132 8.66 -2.45 -17.40
C SER A 132 9.96 -2.85 -18.12
N ASP A 133 11.03 -3.11 -17.36
CA ASP A 133 12.32 -3.50 -17.92
C ASP A 133 12.22 -4.87 -18.61
N ALA A 134 11.53 -5.84 -18.00
CA ALA A 134 11.28 -7.14 -18.63
C ALA A 134 10.50 -7.03 -19.95
N VAL A 135 9.46 -6.18 -20.01
CA VAL A 135 8.66 -5.97 -21.23
C VAL A 135 9.51 -5.31 -22.32
N SER A 136 10.28 -4.27 -21.98
CA SER A 136 11.14 -3.60 -22.96
C SER A 136 12.25 -4.50 -23.50
N GLY A 137 12.87 -5.32 -22.63
CA GLY A 137 13.84 -6.33 -23.03
C GLY A 137 13.24 -7.38 -23.97
N PHE A 138 12.03 -7.88 -23.66
CA PHE A 138 11.32 -8.82 -24.52
C PHE A 138 11.01 -8.22 -25.90
N ILE A 139 10.52 -6.98 -25.96
CA ILE A 139 10.24 -6.29 -27.23
C ILE A 139 11.52 -6.12 -28.06
N ARG A 140 12.65 -5.79 -27.43
CA ARG A 140 13.94 -5.66 -28.14
C ARG A 140 14.35 -6.98 -28.79
N VAL A 141 14.31 -8.08 -28.06
CA VAL A 141 14.66 -9.41 -28.58
C VAL A 141 13.71 -9.84 -29.70
N LEU A 142 12.41 -9.55 -29.56
CA LEU A 142 11.43 -9.84 -30.61
C LEU A 142 11.73 -9.09 -31.91
N ILE A 143 12.05 -7.80 -31.82
CA ILE A 143 12.40 -6.98 -32.99
C ILE A 143 13.68 -7.50 -33.65
N GLU A 144 14.71 -7.81 -32.86
CA GLU A 144 15.97 -8.35 -33.37
C GLU A 144 15.76 -9.67 -34.11
N ALA A 145 14.96 -10.58 -33.55
CA ALA A 145 14.61 -11.84 -34.21
C ALA A 145 13.88 -11.62 -35.54
N VAL A 146 12.89 -10.72 -35.59
CA VAL A 146 12.16 -10.39 -36.83
C VAL A 146 13.09 -9.81 -37.88
N ILE A 147 14.02 -8.93 -37.50
CA ILE A 147 15.00 -8.35 -38.42
C ILE A 147 15.90 -9.45 -39.03
N ILE A 148 16.39 -10.39 -38.23
CA ILE A 148 17.21 -11.49 -38.71
C ILE A 148 16.42 -12.37 -39.69
N VAL A 149 15.18 -12.74 -39.36
CA VAL A 149 14.31 -13.54 -40.24
C VAL A 149 14.07 -12.82 -41.57
N LEU A 150 13.80 -11.51 -41.54
CA LEU A 150 13.65 -10.71 -42.75
C LEU A 150 14.94 -10.67 -43.56
N ALA A 151 16.08 -10.41 -42.92
CA ALA A 151 17.38 -10.35 -43.59
C ALA A 151 17.70 -11.67 -44.31
N VAL A 152 17.54 -12.81 -43.63
CA VAL A 152 17.74 -14.14 -44.24
C VAL A 152 16.78 -14.37 -45.39
N SER A 153 15.50 -13.98 -45.24
CA SER A 153 14.48 -14.14 -46.29
C SER A 153 14.80 -13.31 -47.54
N PHE A 154 15.27 -12.07 -47.36
CA PHE A 154 15.67 -11.19 -48.46
C PHE A 154 16.91 -11.72 -49.19
N VAL A 155 17.91 -12.22 -48.45
CA VAL A 155 19.13 -12.80 -49.04
C VAL A 155 18.83 -14.10 -49.78
N SER A 156 17.96 -14.95 -49.23
CA SER A 156 17.73 -16.28 -49.79
C SER A 156 16.71 -16.30 -50.94
N LEU A 157 15.60 -15.55 -50.85
CA LEU A 157 14.51 -15.62 -51.84
C LEU A 157 14.38 -14.34 -52.70
N GLY A 158 15.14 -13.29 -52.40
CA GLY A 158 15.07 -12.00 -53.10
C GLY A 158 13.91 -11.09 -52.66
N LEU A 159 13.85 -9.89 -53.24
CA LEU A 159 12.99 -8.79 -52.79
C LEU A 159 11.48 -9.08 -52.82
N ARG A 160 11.01 -9.82 -53.83
CA ARG A 160 9.57 -10.11 -53.99
C ARG A 160 9.06 -11.10 -52.94
N ALA A 161 9.81 -12.16 -52.70
CA ALA A 161 9.44 -13.18 -51.71
C ALA A 161 9.63 -12.69 -50.28
N GLY A 162 10.68 -11.90 -50.00
CA GLY A 162 10.88 -11.28 -48.69
C GLY A 162 9.72 -10.36 -48.26
N LEU A 163 9.14 -9.60 -49.21
CA LEU A 163 8.01 -8.73 -48.92
C LEU A 163 6.72 -9.50 -48.57
N VAL A 164 6.52 -10.68 -49.18
CA VAL A 164 5.39 -11.57 -48.86
C VAL A 164 5.52 -12.10 -47.43
N VAL A 165 6.72 -12.53 -47.02
CA VAL A 165 6.95 -13.01 -45.65
C VAL A 165 6.80 -11.88 -44.63
N ALA A 166 7.30 -10.68 -44.94
CA ALA A 166 7.21 -9.51 -44.06
C ALA A 166 5.76 -9.10 -43.76
N THR A 167 4.86 -9.27 -44.73
CA THR A 167 3.44 -8.96 -44.58
C THR A 167 2.66 -10.12 -43.96
N ALA A 168 3.05 -11.37 -44.20
CA ALA A 168 2.37 -12.55 -43.66
C ALA A 168 2.46 -12.65 -42.13
N ILE A 169 3.61 -12.34 -41.52
CA ILE A 169 3.82 -12.45 -40.06
C ILE A 169 2.82 -11.59 -39.24
N PRO A 170 2.72 -10.26 -39.44
CA PRO A 170 1.78 -9.44 -38.69
C PRO A 170 0.31 -9.76 -39.03
N LEU A 171 0.02 -10.19 -40.27
CA LEU A 171 -1.33 -10.57 -40.68
C LEU A 171 -1.80 -11.84 -39.95
N GLY A 172 -0.98 -12.88 -39.87
CA GLY A 172 -1.32 -14.10 -39.12
C GLY A 172 -1.45 -13.84 -37.62
N ALA A 173 -0.60 -12.99 -37.04
CA ALA A 173 -0.74 -12.59 -35.63
C ALA A 173 -2.07 -11.85 -35.37
N ARG A 174 -2.49 -10.97 -36.29
CA ARG A 174 -3.74 -10.23 -36.18
C ARG A 174 -4.97 -11.09 -36.42
N HIS A 175 -4.91 -12.00 -37.40
CA HIS A 175 -6.05 -12.79 -37.84
C HIS A 175 -6.26 -14.04 -36.99
N ASP A 176 -5.19 -14.75 -36.64
CA ASP A 176 -5.29 -16.06 -36.01
C ASP A 176 -4.99 -15.98 -34.51
N VAL A 177 -3.87 -15.35 -34.13
CA VAL A 177 -3.39 -15.37 -32.74
C VAL A 177 -4.23 -14.48 -31.83
N LEU A 178 -4.51 -13.24 -32.25
CA LEU A 178 -5.22 -12.27 -31.41
C LEU A 178 -6.67 -12.68 -31.11
N PRO A 179 -7.48 -13.14 -32.09
CA PRO A 179 -8.84 -13.59 -31.81
C PRO A 179 -8.87 -14.88 -30.99
N ALA A 180 -7.95 -15.82 -31.24
CA ALA A 180 -7.82 -17.03 -30.44
C ALA A 180 -7.49 -16.71 -28.97
N TRP A 181 -6.60 -15.74 -28.72
CA TRP A 181 -6.25 -15.28 -27.37
C TRP A 181 -7.41 -14.55 -26.68
N MET A 182 -8.15 -13.71 -27.42
CA MET A 182 -9.35 -13.03 -26.90
C MET A 182 -10.45 -14.03 -26.53
N LEU A 183 -10.66 -15.07 -27.34
CA LEU A 183 -11.64 -16.14 -27.07
C LEU A 183 -11.22 -17.02 -25.88
N ALA A 184 -9.92 -17.25 -25.70
CA ALA A 184 -9.38 -18.03 -24.59
C ALA A 184 -9.35 -17.26 -23.24
N GLY A 185 -9.62 -15.95 -23.24
CA GLY A 185 -9.64 -15.13 -22.02
C GLY A 185 -8.29 -15.03 -21.30
N ILE A 186 -7.18 -15.28 -22.00
CA ILE A 186 -5.83 -15.29 -21.41
C ILE A 186 -5.32 -13.85 -21.33
N GLY A 187 -5.21 -13.31 -20.12
CA GLY A 187 -4.49 -12.06 -19.90
C GLY A 187 -2.99 -12.25 -20.15
N LEU A 188 -2.30 -11.25 -20.73
CA LEU A 188 -0.84 -11.26 -20.91
C LEU A 188 -0.03 -11.36 -19.60
N GLN A 189 -0.69 -11.42 -18.45
CA GLN A 189 -0.08 -11.58 -17.14
C GLN A 189 0.20 -13.06 -16.86
N ARG A 190 1.38 -13.48 -17.31
CA ARG A 190 2.06 -14.75 -17.00
C ARG A 190 1.30 -16.00 -17.49
N ILE A 191 2.04 -16.80 -18.25
CA ILE A 191 1.97 -18.26 -18.13
C ILE A 191 2.10 -18.56 -16.62
N SER A 192 0.99 -18.88 -15.98
CA SER A 192 0.96 -19.47 -14.66
C SER A 192 1.19 -20.97 -14.86
N PRO A 193 2.35 -21.54 -14.49
CA PRO A 193 2.40 -22.97 -14.25
C PRO A 193 1.71 -23.21 -12.91
N ARG A 194 0.37 -23.16 -12.89
CA ARG A 194 -0.44 -23.69 -11.78
C ARG A 194 -1.12 -24.97 -12.26
N GLY A 195 -0.30 -25.99 -12.45
CA GLY A 195 -0.60 -27.30 -11.88
C GLY A 195 0.24 -27.43 -10.61
N ALA A 196 -0.22 -26.84 -9.51
CA ALA A 196 0.28 -27.08 -8.15
C ALA A 196 -0.68 -26.36 -7.20
N ASP A 197 -1.73 -27.08 -6.90
CA ASP A 197 -2.64 -26.84 -5.80
C ASP A 197 -1.86 -26.75 -4.47
N HIS A 198 -2.45 -26.05 -3.50
CA HIS A 198 -2.04 -26.05 -2.07
C HIS A 198 -0.81 -25.22 -1.66
N CYS A 199 -1.07 -24.02 -1.12
CA CYS A 199 -0.42 -23.58 0.12
C CYS A 199 -1.21 -22.43 0.78
N PRO A 200 -1.97 -22.69 1.86
CA PRO A 200 -2.63 -21.66 2.65
C PRO A 200 -1.68 -21.13 3.74
N GLY A 201 -1.44 -19.82 3.75
CA GLY A 201 -0.86 -19.10 4.89
C GLY A 201 0.67 -19.17 5.03
N ALA A 202 1.26 -18.05 5.42
CA ALA A 202 2.65 -17.86 5.83
C ALA A 202 3.72 -17.84 4.71
N CYS A 203 3.87 -16.67 4.09
CA CYS A 203 5.12 -16.06 3.60
C CYS A 203 4.67 -14.66 3.15
N TRP A 204 4.96 -13.57 3.86
CA TRP A 204 6.27 -12.91 3.84
C TRP A 204 6.43 -12.05 5.11
N VAL A 205 7.31 -12.48 6.00
CA VAL A 205 8.08 -11.67 6.96
C VAL A 205 9.53 -12.07 6.72
N GLY A 206 10.41 -11.09 6.52
CA GLY A 206 11.84 -11.26 6.27
C GLY A 206 12.38 -10.11 5.46
#